data_AF-A0A7C7CU73-F1
#
_entry.id   AF-A0A7C7CU73-F1
#
_cell.length_a   1.000
_cell.length_b   1.000
_cell.length_c   1.000
_cell.angle_alpha   90.00
_cell.angle_beta   90.00
_cell.angle_gamma   90.00
#
_symmetry.space_group_name_H-M   'P 1'
#
loop_
_entity.id
_entity.type
_entity.pdbx_description
1 polymer ?
#
loop_
_entity_poly.entity_id
_entity_poly.type
_entity_poly.pdbx_seq_one_letter_code
_entity_poly.pdbx_strand_id
1 'polypeptide(L)'
;MPQFDPQSIKKYRIFLWPLGFFYWLLIFWRNFFYNLGFFVSRKLPCKVVSVGNLSVGGTGKTPFVLFLANTLKTGGLNVAVLSRGYKRKSTGTHVVSDGNTLKSDLNNSGDEPFMLANKLQDIPVVVDENRYRGGQFICNEYNPDVIIMDDAFQHRRVFRDVDIVLINSNHRRPKLLPYGLLREPLRNIKRADAVIFTKANLTPPDEKLVNAVSNYCSFTMESDLIPNTQVIGLDGSTKPVSDFNGPVVAVSGVGDPDSFEVIMEEAGLDYVHHFRHDDHA
;
A
#
# COMPACT_ATOMS: atom_id res chain seq x y z
N MET A 1 -19.29 -6.09 18.78
CA MET A 1 -19.67 -5.03 17.81
C MET A 1 -20.22 -5.73 16.57
N PRO A 2 -21.26 -5.20 15.89
CA PRO A 2 -21.91 -5.96 14.83
C PRO A 2 -20.90 -6.21 13.70
N GLN A 3 -20.70 -7.50 13.39
CA GLN A 3 -19.88 -7.95 12.26
C GLN A 3 -20.29 -7.18 11.00
N PHE A 4 -19.31 -6.63 10.29
CA PHE A 4 -19.52 -5.96 9.01
C PHE A 4 -20.02 -6.99 7.99
N ASP A 5 -21.35 -7.18 7.93
CA ASP A 5 -21.98 -8.11 7.00
C ASP A 5 -22.03 -7.48 5.59
N PRO A 6 -21.26 -7.98 4.61
CA PRO A 6 -21.28 -7.47 3.24
C PRO A 6 -22.67 -7.59 2.59
N GLN A 7 -23.58 -8.42 3.12
CA GLN A 7 -24.94 -8.55 2.62
C GLN A 7 -25.84 -7.38 3.03
N SER A 8 -25.54 -6.70 4.13
CA SER A 8 -26.29 -5.53 4.60
C SER A 8 -26.19 -4.34 3.64
N ILE A 9 -25.05 -4.21 2.93
CA ILE A 9 -24.84 -3.23 1.87
C ILE A 9 -25.85 -3.42 0.73
N LYS A 10 -26.24 -4.66 0.37
CA LYS A 10 -27.18 -4.92 -0.74
C LYS A 10 -28.51 -4.19 -0.57
N LYS A 11 -29.02 -4.08 0.66
CA LYS A 11 -30.29 -3.41 0.99
C LYS A 11 -30.22 -1.90 0.83
N TYR A 12 -29.06 -1.30 1.07
CA TYR A 12 -28.82 0.14 0.93
C TYR A 12 -28.19 0.54 -0.41
N ARG A 13 -27.93 -0.43 -1.32
CA ARG A 13 -27.29 -0.16 -2.63
C ARG A 13 -28.04 0.87 -3.47
N ILE A 14 -29.38 0.90 -3.39
CA ILE A 14 -30.18 1.88 -4.13
C ILE A 14 -29.96 3.29 -3.56
N PHE A 15 -29.88 3.42 -2.23
CA PHE A 15 -29.70 4.71 -1.57
C PHE A 15 -28.26 5.25 -1.72
N LEU A 16 -27.28 4.37 -1.85
CA LEU A 16 -25.87 4.73 -2.11
C LEU A 16 -25.58 5.02 -3.59
N TRP A 17 -26.54 4.83 -4.49
CA TRP A 17 -26.36 5.00 -5.93
C TRP A 17 -26.07 6.43 -6.37
N PRO A 18 -26.80 7.44 -5.89
CA PRO A 18 -26.47 8.83 -6.19
C PRO A 18 -25.06 9.16 -5.71
N LEU A 19 -24.69 8.71 -4.50
CA LEU A 19 -23.37 8.99 -3.92
C LEU A 19 -22.24 8.35 -4.73
N GLY A 20 -22.40 7.10 -5.16
CA GLY A 20 -21.44 6.42 -6.03
C GLY A 20 -21.31 7.09 -7.40
N PHE A 21 -22.41 7.57 -7.97
CA PHE A 21 -22.40 8.32 -9.23
C PHE A 21 -21.65 9.66 -9.10
N PHE A 22 -21.93 10.44 -8.05
CA PHE A 22 -21.21 11.69 -7.79
C PHE A 22 -19.73 11.47 -7.52
N TYR A 23 -19.37 10.42 -6.76
CA TYR A 23 -17.98 10.04 -6.53
C TYR A 23 -17.26 9.69 -7.83
N TRP A 24 -17.90 8.88 -8.69
CA TRP A 24 -17.38 8.57 -10.01
C TRP A 24 -17.20 9.81 -10.88
N LEU A 25 -18.19 10.72 -10.89
CA LEU A 25 -18.14 11.96 -11.66
C LEU A 25 -16.99 12.87 -11.20
N LEU A 26 -16.79 13.01 -9.88
CA LEU A 26 -15.67 13.76 -9.32
C LEU A 26 -14.32 13.19 -9.76
N ILE A 27 -14.14 11.87 -9.66
CA ILE A 27 -12.93 11.19 -10.13
C ILE A 27 -12.73 11.38 -11.63
N PHE A 28 -13.81 11.24 -12.41
CA PHE A 28 -13.79 11.40 -13.85
C PHE A 28 -13.30 12.80 -14.25
N TRP A 29 -13.93 13.85 -13.72
CA TRP A 29 -13.52 15.23 -13.99
C TRP A 29 -12.10 15.53 -13.52
N ARG A 30 -11.73 15.09 -12.31
CA ARG A 30 -10.36 15.24 -11.80
C ARG A 30 -9.36 14.63 -12.79
N ASN A 31 -9.59 13.40 -13.21
CA ASN A 31 -8.70 12.71 -14.14
C ASN A 31 -8.71 13.33 -15.53
N PHE A 32 -9.86 13.83 -15.99
CA PHE A 32 -10.00 14.55 -17.24
C PHE A 32 -9.15 15.83 -17.26
N PHE A 33 -9.20 16.66 -16.21
CA PHE A 33 -8.40 17.88 -16.11
C PHE A 33 -6.89 17.62 -16.06
N TYR A 34 -6.45 16.54 -15.41
CA TYR A 34 -5.03 16.14 -15.51
C TYR A 34 -4.66 15.64 -16.91
N ASN A 35 -5.54 14.92 -17.59
CA ASN A 35 -5.26 14.42 -18.95
C ASN A 35 -5.23 15.54 -19.99
N LEU A 36 -6.01 16.61 -19.79
CA LEU A 36 -5.97 17.82 -20.61
C LEU A 36 -4.76 18.73 -20.31
N GLY A 37 -3.98 18.44 -19.27
CA GLY A 37 -2.88 19.30 -18.85
C GLY A 37 -3.30 20.57 -18.09
N PHE A 38 -4.57 20.70 -17.72
CA PHE A 38 -5.05 21.83 -16.91
C PHE A 38 -4.43 21.82 -15.51
N PHE A 39 -4.28 20.63 -14.91
CA PHE A 39 -3.50 20.46 -13.68
C PHE A 39 -2.06 20.07 -14.00
N VAL A 40 -1.11 20.88 -13.54
CA VAL A 40 0.32 20.69 -13.79
C VAL A 40 0.91 19.66 -12.82
N SER A 41 1.50 18.61 -13.37
CA SER A 41 2.36 17.67 -12.64
C SER A 41 3.78 18.24 -12.53
N ARG A 42 4.28 18.42 -11.32
CA ARG A 42 5.61 18.98 -11.08
C ARG A 42 6.69 17.89 -11.04
N LYS A 43 7.81 18.11 -11.70
CA LYS A 43 8.94 17.18 -11.74
C LYS A 43 9.92 17.44 -10.59
N LEU A 44 10.44 16.38 -10.00
CA LEU A 44 11.53 16.46 -9.00
C LEU A 44 12.89 16.34 -9.71
N PRO A 45 13.98 16.82 -9.07
CA PRO A 45 15.34 16.70 -9.61
C PRO A 45 15.78 15.24 -9.84
N CYS A 46 15.36 14.31 -8.99
CA CYS A 46 15.68 12.89 -9.10
C CYS A 46 14.57 12.06 -9.76
N LYS A 47 14.84 10.77 -9.98
CA LYS A 47 13.85 9.82 -10.49
C LYS A 47 12.80 9.49 -9.45
N VAL A 48 11.56 9.29 -9.88
CA VAL A 48 10.51 8.93 -8.95
C VAL A 48 9.69 7.73 -9.39
N VAL A 49 9.67 6.71 -8.52
CA VAL A 49 8.83 5.53 -8.66
C VAL A 49 7.63 5.67 -7.74
N SER A 50 6.42 5.62 -8.28
CA SER A 50 5.19 5.52 -7.49
C SER A 50 4.86 4.05 -7.25
N VAL A 51 4.59 3.72 -5.99
CA VAL A 51 3.93 2.48 -5.61
C VAL A 51 2.57 2.85 -5.05
N GLY A 52 1.51 2.39 -5.69
CA GLY A 52 0.17 2.64 -5.21
C GLY A 52 -0.77 1.50 -5.52
N ASN A 53 -2.04 1.73 -5.23
CA ASN A 53 -3.08 0.76 -5.47
C ASN A 53 -4.34 1.45 -6.00
N LEU A 54 -5.27 0.63 -6.48
CA LEU A 54 -6.58 1.11 -6.90
C LEU A 54 -7.68 0.88 -5.88
N SER A 55 -7.44 0.09 -4.83
CA SER A 55 -8.43 -0.23 -3.79
C SER A 55 -8.07 0.31 -2.41
N VAL A 56 -9.07 0.54 -1.56
CA VAL A 56 -8.87 0.59 -0.10
C VAL A 56 -8.63 -0.84 0.41
N GLY A 57 -7.82 -0.99 1.46
CA GLY A 57 -7.47 -2.28 2.06
C GLY A 57 -6.04 -2.77 1.79
N GLY A 58 -5.72 -3.91 2.38
CA GLY A 58 -4.38 -4.52 2.39
C GLY A 58 -3.96 -5.05 1.02
N THR A 59 -3.22 -4.25 0.26
CA THR A 59 -2.77 -4.57 -1.11
C THR A 59 -1.29 -4.95 -1.18
N GLY A 60 -0.65 -5.22 -0.04
CA GLY A 60 0.77 -5.59 -0.02
C GLY A 60 1.74 -4.45 -0.32
N LYS A 61 1.29 -3.18 -0.26
CA LYS A 61 2.14 -1.99 -0.50
C LYS A 61 3.37 -1.96 0.37
N THR A 62 3.21 -2.08 1.68
CA THR A 62 4.34 -1.92 2.61
C THR A 62 5.42 -2.99 2.41
N PRO A 63 5.08 -4.29 2.27
CA PRO A 63 6.05 -5.31 1.85
C PRO A 63 6.70 -5.01 0.50
N PHE A 64 5.95 -4.55 -0.49
CA PHE A 64 6.49 -4.25 -1.82
C PHE A 64 7.41 -3.02 -1.84
N VAL A 65 7.08 -1.96 -1.10
CA VAL A 65 7.94 -0.78 -0.93
C VAL A 65 9.25 -1.19 -0.25
N LEU A 66 9.17 -2.02 0.79
CA LEU A 66 10.35 -2.56 1.48
C LEU A 66 11.23 -3.39 0.53
N PHE A 67 10.63 -4.28 -0.26
CA PHE A 67 11.31 -5.07 -1.27
C PHE A 67 12.00 -4.16 -2.29
N LEU A 68 11.24 -3.27 -2.93
CA LEU A 68 11.74 -2.39 -3.99
C LEU A 68 12.87 -1.47 -3.50
N ALA A 69 12.71 -0.87 -2.31
CA ALA A 69 13.71 0.02 -1.74
C ALA A 69 15.05 -0.71 -1.49
N ASN A 70 14.99 -1.91 -0.92
CA ASN A 70 16.19 -2.73 -0.71
C ASN A 70 16.79 -3.20 -2.04
N THR A 71 15.97 -3.65 -3.01
CA THR A 71 16.48 -4.08 -4.33
C THR A 71 17.21 -2.96 -5.05
N LEU A 72 16.66 -1.75 -5.09
CA LEU A 72 17.31 -0.61 -5.73
C LEU A 72 18.59 -0.19 -5.00
N LYS A 73 18.59 -0.23 -3.66
CA LYS A 73 19.79 0.03 -2.86
C LYS A 73 20.89 -1.00 -3.12
N THR A 74 20.55 -2.29 -3.12
CA THR A 74 21.51 -3.37 -3.44
C THR A 74 22.04 -3.23 -4.87
N GLY A 75 21.25 -2.66 -5.78
CA GLY A 75 21.67 -2.25 -7.12
C GLY A 75 22.63 -1.05 -7.16
N GLY A 76 22.99 -0.47 -6.01
CA GLY A 76 23.93 0.64 -5.89
C GLY A 76 23.32 2.04 -6.02
N LEU A 77 21.99 2.16 -6.00
CA LEU A 77 21.31 3.45 -6.07
C LEU A 77 21.09 4.03 -4.67
N ASN A 78 21.20 5.36 -4.55
CA ASN A 78 20.77 6.08 -3.36
C ASN A 78 19.26 6.24 -3.39
N VAL A 79 18.57 5.60 -2.45
CA VAL A 79 17.10 5.54 -2.40
C VAL A 79 16.58 6.30 -1.20
N ALA A 80 15.46 6.99 -1.36
CA ALA A 80 14.67 7.55 -0.27
C ALA A 80 13.19 7.21 -0.42
N VAL A 81 12.47 7.07 0.68
CA VAL A 81 11.04 6.77 0.69
C VAL A 81 10.25 7.99 1.15
N LEU A 82 9.20 8.33 0.40
CA LEU A 82 8.25 9.38 0.75
C LEU A 82 6.84 8.80 0.92
N SER A 83 6.32 8.84 2.14
CA SER A 83 4.95 8.41 2.46
C SER A 83 4.10 9.56 2.99
N ARG A 84 2.78 9.33 3.21
CA ARG A 84 1.80 10.37 3.59
C ARG A 84 1.84 10.61 5.08
N GLY A 85 2.13 9.55 5.83
CA GLY A 85 1.87 9.51 7.26
C GLY A 85 0.38 9.62 7.54
N TYR A 86 -0.38 8.63 7.08
CA TYR A 86 -1.81 8.55 7.38
C TYR A 86 -2.02 8.52 8.90
N LYS A 87 -3.05 9.23 9.39
CA LYS A 87 -3.40 9.38 10.82
C LYS A 87 -2.30 9.95 11.73
N ARG A 88 -1.19 10.48 11.21
CA ARG A 88 -0.16 11.14 12.03
C ARG A 88 -0.68 12.44 12.66
N LYS A 89 -0.09 12.83 13.79
CA LYS A 89 -0.36 14.12 14.46
C LYS A 89 0.47 15.29 13.94
N SER A 90 1.65 15.00 13.37
CA SER A 90 2.50 16.04 12.78
C SER A 90 1.91 16.56 11.47
N THR A 91 2.33 17.75 11.06
CA THR A 91 1.97 18.35 9.77
C THR A 91 3.24 18.82 9.09
N GLY A 92 3.21 18.98 7.77
CA GLY A 92 4.40 19.44 7.06
C GLY A 92 5.35 18.32 6.65
N THR A 93 6.56 18.70 6.24
CA THR A 93 7.63 17.74 6.00
C THR A 93 8.17 17.25 7.33
N HIS A 94 8.23 15.93 7.53
CA HIS A 94 8.76 15.36 8.77
C HIS A 94 9.61 14.13 8.46
N VAL A 95 10.81 14.08 9.03
CA VAL A 95 11.76 12.97 8.86
C VAL A 95 11.44 11.88 9.87
N VAL A 96 11.12 10.68 9.39
CA VAL A 96 10.89 9.51 10.25
C VAL A 96 12.22 8.83 10.57
N SER A 97 13.07 8.68 9.56
CA SER A 97 14.42 8.13 9.67
C SER A 97 15.33 8.82 8.67
N ASP A 98 16.58 9.08 9.08
CA ASP A 98 17.65 9.55 8.20
C ASP A 98 18.39 8.38 7.51
N GLY A 99 17.89 7.16 7.65
CA GLY A 99 18.52 5.93 7.17
C GLY A 99 19.36 5.23 8.25
N ASN A 100 19.89 5.95 9.23
CA ASN A 100 20.72 5.39 10.29
C ASN A 100 19.98 5.30 11.63
N THR A 101 19.16 6.32 11.91
CA THR A 101 18.48 6.50 13.19
C THR A 101 17.05 6.96 12.98
N LEU A 102 16.15 6.43 13.81
CA LEU A 102 14.79 6.95 13.90
C LEU A 102 14.84 8.37 14.48
N LYS A 103 14.20 9.31 13.80
CA LYS A 103 14.09 10.72 14.20
C LYS A 103 12.72 11.09 14.73
N SER A 104 11.77 10.16 14.69
CA SER A 104 10.37 10.39 15.02
C SER A 104 9.77 9.18 15.74
N ASP A 105 8.62 9.39 16.36
CA ASP A 105 7.81 8.36 17.02
C ASP A 105 6.62 7.93 16.13
N LEU A 106 5.90 6.90 16.58
CA LEU A 106 4.72 6.38 15.90
C LEU A 106 3.65 7.46 15.68
N ASN A 107 3.37 8.28 16.71
CA ASN A 107 2.33 9.31 16.67
C ASN A 107 2.57 10.37 15.59
N ASN A 108 3.83 10.79 15.42
CA ASN A 108 4.18 11.84 14.46
C ASN A 108 4.49 11.30 13.06
N SER A 109 4.74 9.99 12.92
CA SER A 109 5.08 9.38 11.63
C SER A 109 3.89 8.68 10.97
N GLY A 110 2.96 8.16 11.78
CA GLY A 110 1.97 7.17 11.38
C GLY A 110 2.56 5.75 11.37
N ASP A 111 1.68 4.75 11.42
CA ASP A 111 2.08 3.36 11.62
C ASP A 111 2.92 2.80 10.46
N GLU A 112 2.46 2.97 9.22
CA GLU A 112 3.15 2.41 8.04
C GLU A 112 4.53 3.05 7.82
N PRO A 113 4.72 4.39 7.86
CA PRO A 113 6.03 4.98 7.67
C PRO A 113 6.99 4.69 8.82
N PHE A 114 6.49 4.61 10.06
CA PHE A 114 7.31 4.20 11.19
C PHE A 114 7.78 2.75 11.04
N MET A 115 6.89 1.83 10.63
CA MET A 115 7.27 0.45 10.34
C MET A 115 8.30 0.36 9.21
N LEU A 116 8.12 1.10 8.12
CA LEU A 116 9.10 1.15 7.03
C LEU A 116 10.46 1.65 7.52
N ALA A 117 10.48 2.74 8.29
CA ALA A 117 11.68 3.33 8.85
C ALA A 117 12.45 2.39 9.79
N ASN A 118 11.76 1.51 10.52
CA ASN A 118 12.39 0.50 11.36
C ASN A 118 13.03 -0.64 10.56
N LYS A 119 12.48 -0.98 9.39
CA LYS A 119 12.95 -2.11 8.56
C LYS A 119 13.96 -1.70 7.49
N LEU A 120 13.95 -0.44 7.08
CA LEU A 120 14.84 0.10 6.07
C LEU A 120 16.12 0.64 6.72
N GLN A 121 17.26 0.05 6.39
CA GLN A 121 18.58 0.52 6.79
C GLN A 121 19.21 1.34 5.66
N ASP A 122 19.90 2.43 6.02
CA ASP A 122 20.53 3.44 5.14
C ASP A 122 19.60 4.01 4.05
N ILE A 123 18.29 3.97 4.26
CA ILE A 123 17.29 4.53 3.35
C ILE A 123 16.45 5.53 4.14
N PRO A 124 16.57 6.84 3.87
CA PRO A 124 15.77 7.85 4.54
C PRO A 124 14.28 7.64 4.29
N VAL A 125 13.46 7.84 5.32
CA VAL A 125 12.01 7.78 5.25
C VAL A 125 11.43 9.10 5.72
N VAL A 126 10.69 9.78 4.85
CA VAL A 126 10.09 11.08 5.10
C VAL A 126 8.58 11.00 4.87
N VAL A 127 7.83 11.80 5.64
CA VAL A 127 6.38 11.92 5.51
C VAL A 127 5.95 13.36 5.24
N ASP A 128 5.06 13.55 4.26
CA ASP A 128 4.49 14.87 3.91
C ASP A 128 3.18 14.72 3.11
N GLU A 129 2.09 15.39 3.51
CA GLU A 129 0.84 15.38 2.71
C GLU A 129 1.03 15.99 1.31
N ASN A 130 1.95 16.95 1.18
CA ASN A 130 2.38 17.53 -0.08
C ASN A 130 3.63 16.80 -0.59
N ARG A 131 3.41 15.82 -1.47
CA ARG A 131 4.49 15.00 -2.05
C ARG A 131 5.55 15.82 -2.79
N TYR A 132 5.18 16.95 -3.37
CA TYR A 132 6.14 17.80 -4.07
C TYR A 132 7.11 18.43 -3.06
N ARG A 133 6.57 19.03 -1.99
CA ARG A 133 7.38 19.65 -0.93
C ARG A 133 8.28 18.61 -0.25
N GLY A 134 7.71 17.47 0.16
CA GLY A 134 8.48 16.39 0.77
C GLY A 134 9.56 15.84 -0.17
N GLY A 135 9.25 15.69 -1.45
CA GLY A 135 10.21 15.27 -2.46
C GLY A 135 11.34 16.28 -2.67
N GLN A 136 11.04 17.59 -2.72
CA GLN A 136 12.06 18.62 -2.82
C GLN A 136 12.98 18.63 -1.60
N PHE A 137 12.43 18.48 -0.40
CA PHE A 137 13.21 18.35 0.83
C PHE A 137 14.16 17.14 0.75
N ILE A 138 13.65 15.97 0.35
CA ILE A 138 14.48 14.77 0.19
C ILE A 138 15.62 15.01 -0.82
N CYS A 139 15.34 15.64 -1.96
CA CYS A 139 16.35 15.96 -2.96
C CYS A 139 17.45 16.87 -2.42
N ASN A 140 17.08 17.85 -1.59
CA ASN A 140 18.04 18.82 -1.04
C ASN A 140 18.89 18.21 0.09
N GLU A 141 18.29 17.41 0.98
CA GLU A 141 18.97 16.90 2.17
C GLU A 141 19.76 15.60 1.92
N TYR A 142 19.21 14.72 1.08
CA TYR A 142 19.76 13.36 0.89
C TYR A 142 20.28 13.10 -0.53
N ASN A 143 19.99 13.99 -1.49
CA ASN A 143 20.39 13.87 -2.89
C ASN A 143 20.26 12.44 -3.48
N PRO A 144 19.08 11.78 -3.38
CA PRO A 144 18.94 10.41 -3.84
C PRO A 144 18.86 10.34 -5.37
N ASP A 145 19.26 9.19 -5.91
CA ASP A 145 19.05 8.86 -7.32
C ASP A 145 17.57 8.60 -7.60
N VAL A 146 16.89 7.94 -6.65
CA VAL A 146 15.49 7.53 -6.77
C VAL A 146 14.70 7.81 -5.48
N ILE A 147 13.52 8.41 -5.62
CA ILE A 147 12.50 8.44 -4.57
C ILE A 147 11.45 7.38 -4.85
N ILE A 148 11.12 6.56 -3.85
CA ILE A 148 9.94 5.68 -3.87
C ILE A 148 8.82 6.42 -3.14
N MET A 149 7.74 6.71 -3.87
CA MET A 149 6.55 7.35 -3.31
C MET A 149 5.48 6.31 -3.00
N ASP A 150 5.19 6.18 -1.70
CA ASP A 150 4.19 5.27 -1.19
C ASP A 150 2.77 5.89 -1.25
N ASP A 151 1.80 5.05 -1.60
CA ASP A 151 0.39 5.36 -1.90
C ASP A 151 0.19 6.55 -2.86
N ALA A 152 1.00 6.60 -3.93
CA ALA A 152 1.10 7.77 -4.80
C ALA A 152 0.35 7.69 -6.14
N PHE A 153 -0.30 6.56 -6.46
CA PHE A 153 -1.00 6.38 -7.74
C PHE A 153 -2.11 7.41 -8.00
N GLN A 154 -2.80 7.87 -6.95
CA GLN A 154 -3.80 8.94 -7.05
C GLN A 154 -3.17 10.34 -6.99
N HIS A 155 -1.90 10.46 -6.61
CA HIS A 155 -1.21 11.73 -6.37
C HIS A 155 -0.56 12.29 -7.64
N ARG A 156 -1.38 12.65 -8.63
CA ARG A 156 -0.95 13.12 -9.96
C ARG A 156 -0.27 14.51 -9.97
N ARG A 157 -0.20 15.21 -8.83
CA ARG A 157 0.43 16.55 -8.73
C ARG A 157 1.94 16.52 -8.90
N VAL A 158 2.55 15.37 -8.70
CA VAL A 158 3.98 15.19 -8.94
C VAL A 158 4.10 14.29 -10.18
N PHE A 159 5.11 14.52 -11.02
CA PHE A 159 5.44 13.66 -12.16
C PHE A 159 6.24 12.41 -11.74
N ARG A 160 5.84 11.23 -12.24
CA ARG A 160 6.47 9.93 -11.93
C ARG A 160 7.19 9.41 -13.17
N ASP A 161 8.41 8.91 -12.98
CA ASP A 161 9.17 8.25 -14.05
C ASP A 161 8.70 6.80 -14.25
N VAL A 162 8.26 6.15 -13.16
CA VAL A 162 7.64 4.80 -13.20
C VAL A 162 6.46 4.78 -12.23
N ASP A 163 5.32 4.24 -12.66
CA ASP A 163 4.12 4.09 -11.86
C ASP A 163 3.70 2.61 -11.74
N ILE A 164 3.83 2.06 -10.54
CA ILE A 164 3.55 0.65 -10.23
C ILE A 164 2.24 0.56 -9.44
N VAL A 165 1.30 -0.26 -9.93
CA VAL A 165 0.02 -0.51 -9.27
C VAL A 165 -0.03 -1.91 -8.70
N LEU A 166 -0.33 -2.00 -7.40
CA LEU A 166 -0.57 -3.26 -6.71
C LEU A 166 -2.06 -3.59 -6.70
N ILE A 167 -2.37 -4.84 -7.00
CA ILE A 167 -3.72 -5.41 -6.97
C ILE A 167 -3.66 -6.68 -6.13
N ASN A 168 -4.46 -6.75 -5.06
CA ASN A 168 -4.59 -7.97 -4.27
C ASN A 168 -5.27 -9.06 -5.11
N SER A 169 -4.63 -10.22 -5.27
CA SER A 169 -5.13 -11.33 -6.08
C SER A 169 -6.47 -11.90 -5.57
N ASN A 170 -6.77 -11.76 -4.29
CA ASN A 170 -8.07 -12.14 -3.70
C ASN A 170 -9.24 -11.24 -4.18
N HIS A 171 -8.96 -10.04 -4.74
CA HIS A 171 -9.99 -9.11 -5.18
C HIS A 171 -10.59 -9.48 -6.55
N ARG A 172 -11.42 -10.53 -6.61
CA ARG A 172 -11.96 -11.07 -7.87
C ARG A 172 -12.89 -10.13 -8.67
N ARG A 173 -13.65 -9.25 -7.99
CA ARG A 173 -14.63 -8.36 -8.65
C ARG A 173 -14.57 -6.94 -8.10
N PRO A 174 -13.51 -6.19 -8.44
CA PRO A 174 -13.30 -4.88 -7.86
C PRO A 174 -14.35 -3.89 -8.37
N LYS A 175 -15.12 -3.29 -7.45
CA LYS A 175 -16.12 -2.26 -7.72
C LYS A 175 -15.73 -0.95 -7.04
N LEU A 176 -16.17 0.17 -7.62
CA LEU A 176 -15.97 1.51 -7.06
C LEU A 176 -16.60 1.67 -5.68
N LEU A 177 -15.95 2.46 -4.83
CA LEU A 177 -16.56 3.00 -3.63
C LEU A 177 -17.83 3.78 -3.99
N PRO A 178 -18.91 3.66 -3.18
CA PRO A 178 -19.03 2.89 -1.94
C PRO A 178 -19.45 1.41 -2.14
N TYR A 179 -19.55 0.91 -3.37
CA TYR A 179 -20.06 -0.43 -3.70
C TYR A 179 -19.04 -1.56 -3.64
N GLY A 180 -17.77 -1.20 -3.51
CA GLY A 180 -16.64 -2.09 -3.35
C GLY A 180 -15.43 -1.27 -2.93
N LEU A 181 -14.25 -1.85 -3.08
CA LEU A 181 -13.05 -1.28 -2.51
C LEU A 181 -12.31 -0.32 -3.46
N LEU A 182 -12.69 -0.18 -4.74
CA LEU A 182 -11.94 0.66 -5.68
C LEU A 182 -12.09 2.16 -5.39
N ARG A 183 -10.94 2.83 -5.23
CA ARG A 183 -10.79 4.29 -5.17
C ARG A 183 -10.93 4.96 -6.53
N GLU A 184 -10.61 4.26 -7.61
CA GLU A 184 -10.76 4.74 -8.99
C GLU A 184 -11.21 3.60 -9.93
N PRO A 185 -11.88 3.91 -11.07
CA PRO A 185 -12.24 2.88 -12.03
C PRO A 185 -11.03 2.06 -12.50
N LEU A 186 -11.22 0.76 -12.73
CA LEU A 186 -10.15 -0.15 -13.18
C LEU A 186 -9.43 0.35 -14.45
N ARG A 187 -10.15 1.03 -15.35
CA ARG A 187 -9.59 1.64 -16.56
C ARG A 187 -8.45 2.64 -16.29
N ASN A 188 -8.33 3.19 -15.09
CA ASN A 188 -7.23 4.08 -14.73
C ASN A 188 -5.89 3.36 -14.59
N ILE A 189 -5.86 2.02 -14.58
CA ILE A 189 -4.63 1.21 -14.71
C ILE A 189 -3.83 1.60 -15.94
N LYS A 190 -4.44 2.15 -16.99
CA LYS A 190 -3.74 2.62 -18.20
C LYS A 190 -2.60 3.64 -17.94
N ARG A 191 -2.53 4.20 -16.72
CA ARG A 191 -1.47 5.11 -16.29
C ARG A 191 -0.25 4.38 -15.70
N ALA A 192 -0.43 3.11 -15.33
CA ALA A 192 0.61 2.29 -14.72
C ALA A 192 1.55 1.76 -15.81
N ASP A 193 2.84 1.81 -15.51
CA ASP A 193 3.88 1.16 -16.30
C ASP A 193 3.97 -0.33 -15.95
N ALA A 194 3.58 -0.70 -14.73
CA ALA A 194 3.56 -2.07 -14.25
C ALA A 194 2.36 -2.33 -13.32
N VAL A 195 1.77 -3.52 -13.43
CA VAL A 195 0.80 -4.02 -12.45
C VAL A 195 1.35 -5.26 -11.77
N ILE A 196 1.21 -5.33 -10.45
CA ILE A 196 1.64 -6.48 -9.65
C ILE A 196 0.44 -7.07 -8.92
N PHE A 197 0.16 -8.33 -9.21
CA PHE A 197 -0.81 -9.14 -8.49
C PHE A 197 -0.17 -9.67 -7.21
N THR A 198 -0.56 -9.10 -6.07
CA THR A 198 0.04 -9.42 -4.77
C THR A 198 -0.64 -10.60 -4.11
N LYS A 199 0.14 -11.41 -3.38
CA LYS A 199 -0.31 -12.61 -2.66
C LYS A 199 -0.83 -13.71 -3.61
N ALA A 200 -0.19 -13.82 -4.78
CA ALA A 200 -0.60 -14.76 -5.81
C ALA A 200 -0.44 -16.23 -5.37
N ASN A 201 0.56 -16.52 -4.53
CA ASN A 201 0.74 -17.83 -3.89
C ASN A 201 -0.42 -18.22 -2.95
N LEU A 202 -0.95 -17.27 -2.16
CA LEU A 202 -2.05 -17.53 -1.24
C LEU A 202 -3.37 -17.72 -1.99
N THR A 203 -3.60 -16.89 -3.01
CA THR A 203 -4.77 -16.96 -3.87
C THR A 203 -4.39 -16.48 -5.26
N PRO A 204 -4.39 -17.38 -6.27
CA PRO A 204 -4.09 -16.99 -7.64
C PRO A 204 -5.08 -15.93 -8.16
N PRO A 205 -4.62 -14.96 -8.96
CA PRO A 205 -5.50 -13.93 -9.49
C PRO A 205 -6.54 -14.53 -10.44
N ASP A 206 -7.78 -14.04 -10.36
CA ASP A 206 -8.87 -14.48 -11.23
C ASP A 206 -8.56 -14.15 -12.70
N GLU A 207 -8.70 -15.12 -13.62
CA GLU A 207 -8.41 -14.92 -15.05
C GLU A 207 -9.16 -13.74 -15.65
N LYS A 208 -10.40 -13.45 -15.21
CA LYS A 208 -11.15 -12.30 -15.72
C LYS A 208 -10.56 -10.99 -15.27
N LEU A 209 -10.00 -10.94 -14.06
CA LEU A 209 -9.28 -9.77 -13.57
C LEU A 209 -7.98 -9.57 -14.36
N VAL A 210 -7.20 -10.62 -14.55
CA VAL A 210 -5.95 -10.57 -15.34
C VAL A 210 -6.24 -10.09 -16.77
N ASN A 211 -7.27 -10.65 -17.41
CA ASN A 211 -7.71 -10.22 -18.75
C ASN A 211 -8.20 -8.77 -18.77
N ALA A 212 -8.93 -8.32 -17.74
CA ALA A 212 -9.38 -6.94 -17.66
C ALA A 212 -8.21 -5.95 -17.46
N VAL A 213 -7.17 -6.35 -16.73
CA VAL A 213 -5.97 -5.55 -16.46
C VAL A 213 -5.05 -5.48 -17.68
N SER A 214 -4.83 -6.61 -18.35
CA SER A 214 -3.97 -6.69 -19.55
C SER A 214 -4.48 -5.83 -20.72
N ASN A 215 -5.79 -5.56 -20.78
CA ASN A 215 -6.36 -4.58 -21.71
C ASN A 215 -5.88 -3.13 -21.49
N TYR A 216 -5.29 -2.82 -20.33
CA TYR A 216 -4.86 -1.48 -19.95
C TYR A 216 -3.36 -1.37 -19.64
N CYS A 217 -2.72 -2.44 -19.18
CA CYS A 217 -1.29 -2.47 -18.90
C CYS A 217 -0.70 -3.80 -19.41
N SER A 218 0.31 -3.69 -20.28
CA SER A 218 0.94 -4.86 -20.90
C SER A 218 1.92 -5.59 -19.99
N PHE A 219 2.45 -4.90 -18.97
CA PHE A 219 3.44 -5.47 -18.06
C PHE A 219 2.79 -5.82 -16.72
N THR A 220 2.57 -7.12 -16.53
CA THR A 220 2.00 -7.68 -15.31
C THR A 220 2.96 -8.67 -14.67
N MET A 221 3.07 -8.63 -13.35
CA MET A 221 3.83 -9.60 -12.55
C MET A 221 2.98 -10.13 -11.40
N GLU A 222 3.38 -11.28 -10.87
CA GLU A 222 2.82 -11.86 -9.66
C GLU A 222 3.87 -11.77 -8.56
N SER A 223 3.44 -11.51 -7.32
CA SER A 223 4.34 -11.52 -6.18
C SER A 223 3.87 -12.52 -5.13
N ASP A 224 4.81 -13.33 -4.67
CA ASP A 224 4.60 -14.27 -3.59
C ASP A 224 4.84 -13.60 -2.23
N LEU A 225 3.97 -13.90 -1.29
CA LEU A 225 4.12 -13.52 0.11
C LEU A 225 4.55 -14.76 0.90
N ILE A 226 5.82 -14.80 1.27
CA ILE A 226 6.39 -15.91 2.03
C ILE A 226 6.48 -15.48 3.50
N PRO A 227 5.80 -16.17 4.44
CA PRO A 227 5.94 -15.87 5.86
C PRO A 227 7.36 -16.11 6.35
N ASN A 228 7.80 -15.25 7.27
CA ASN A 228 9.00 -15.56 8.03
C ASN A 228 8.68 -16.68 9.02
N THR A 229 9.58 -17.65 9.16
CA THR A 229 9.45 -18.77 10.10
C THR A 229 9.81 -18.39 11.54
N GLN A 230 10.01 -17.10 11.80
CA GLN A 230 10.29 -16.55 13.12
C GLN A 230 9.17 -15.62 13.60
N VAL A 231 8.79 -15.81 14.86
CA VAL A 231 7.89 -14.94 15.63
C VAL A 231 8.72 -13.97 16.45
N ILE A 232 8.28 -12.72 16.52
CA ILE A 232 8.88 -11.67 17.34
C ILE A 232 8.00 -11.49 18.58
N GLY A 233 8.56 -11.74 19.77
CA GLY A 233 7.92 -11.49 21.05
C GLY A 233 7.82 -10.00 21.36
N LEU A 234 6.93 -9.64 22.28
CA LEU A 234 6.76 -8.25 22.75
C LEU A 234 8.01 -7.69 23.43
N ASP A 235 8.87 -8.58 23.93
CA ASP A 235 10.19 -8.29 24.48
C ASP A 235 11.27 -8.11 23.39
N GLY A 236 10.92 -8.24 22.12
CA GLY A 236 11.82 -8.20 20.98
C GLY A 236 12.56 -9.51 20.72
N SER A 237 12.30 -10.57 21.51
CA SER A 237 12.93 -11.88 21.30
C SER A 237 12.41 -12.54 20.02
N THR A 238 13.28 -13.20 19.26
CA THR A 238 12.91 -13.96 18.07
C THR A 238 12.90 -15.45 18.37
N LYS A 239 11.81 -16.14 18.09
CA LYS A 239 11.69 -17.60 18.22
C LYS A 239 11.14 -18.21 16.93
N PRO A 240 11.59 -19.41 16.53
CA PRO A 240 11.00 -20.08 15.38
C PRO A 240 9.55 -20.47 15.68
N VAL A 241 8.70 -20.43 14.65
CA VAL A 241 7.29 -20.82 14.75
C VAL A 241 7.12 -22.27 15.22
N SER A 242 8.08 -23.14 14.88
CA SER A 242 8.12 -24.55 15.30
C SER A 242 8.20 -24.77 16.82
N ASP A 243 8.58 -23.76 17.59
CA ASP A 243 8.64 -23.87 19.06
C ASP A 243 7.24 -23.81 19.69
N PHE A 244 6.21 -23.44 18.91
CA PHE A 244 4.84 -23.30 19.36
C PHE A 244 4.00 -24.51 18.91
N ASN A 245 3.89 -25.52 19.79
CA ASN A 245 3.14 -26.76 19.53
C ASN A 245 1.74 -26.76 20.19
N GLY A 246 1.11 -25.60 20.33
CA GLY A 246 -0.15 -25.47 21.05
C GLY A 246 -1.12 -24.49 20.40
N PRO A 247 -2.41 -24.56 20.78
CA PRO A 247 -3.44 -23.67 20.28
C PRO A 247 -3.09 -22.20 20.53
N VAL A 248 -3.12 -21.38 19.48
CA VAL A 248 -2.92 -19.94 19.60
C VAL A 248 -4.23 -19.17 19.48
N VAL A 249 -4.26 -17.98 20.06
CA VAL A 249 -5.33 -17.00 19.85
C VAL A 249 -4.78 -15.90 18.96
N ALA A 250 -5.44 -15.67 17.83
CA ALA A 250 -5.04 -14.70 16.85
C ALA A 250 -5.79 -13.38 17.05
N VAL A 251 -5.09 -12.27 16.85
CA VAL A 251 -5.66 -10.92 16.89
C VAL A 251 -5.06 -10.15 15.72
N SER A 252 -5.90 -9.54 14.87
CA SER A 252 -5.43 -8.69 13.78
C SER A 252 -6.27 -7.42 13.64
N GLY A 253 -5.60 -6.32 13.29
CA GLY A 253 -6.21 -5.03 12.93
C GLY A 253 -5.67 -4.58 11.58
N VAL A 254 -5.92 -5.40 10.54
CA VAL A 254 -5.34 -5.23 9.19
C VAL A 254 -6.42 -5.13 8.13
N GLY A 255 -6.14 -4.40 7.05
CA GLY A 255 -7.07 -4.25 5.92
C GLY A 255 -7.33 -5.50 5.06
N ASP A 256 -6.81 -6.68 5.41
CA ASP A 256 -7.07 -7.98 4.76
C ASP A 256 -6.85 -9.14 5.76
N PRO A 257 -7.81 -9.39 6.66
CA PRO A 257 -7.69 -10.42 7.70
C PRO A 257 -7.73 -11.84 7.15
N ASP A 258 -8.34 -12.06 5.98
CA ASP A 258 -8.44 -13.41 5.39
C ASP A 258 -7.06 -13.90 4.93
N SER A 259 -6.24 -13.02 4.34
CA SER A 259 -4.84 -13.37 4.05
C SER A 259 -4.03 -13.67 5.29
N PHE A 260 -4.31 -12.99 6.41
CA PHE A 260 -3.59 -13.22 7.67
C PHE A 260 -3.84 -14.63 8.21
N GLU A 261 -5.07 -15.14 8.08
CA GLU A 261 -5.42 -16.52 8.44
C GLU A 261 -4.64 -17.54 7.61
N VAL A 262 -4.63 -17.38 6.27
CA VAL A 262 -3.87 -18.28 5.38
C VAL A 262 -2.38 -18.26 5.73
N ILE A 263 -1.81 -17.09 6.04
CA ILE A 263 -0.40 -16.97 6.43
C ILE A 263 -0.10 -17.73 7.73
N MET A 264 -1.00 -17.69 8.72
CA MET A 264 -0.81 -18.44 9.96
C MET A 264 -0.88 -19.95 9.74
N GLU A 265 -1.85 -20.40 8.93
CA GLU A 265 -1.97 -21.82 8.56
C GLU A 265 -0.72 -22.31 7.81
N GLU A 266 -0.23 -21.54 6.83
CA GLU A 266 1.02 -21.87 6.10
C GLU A 266 2.26 -21.85 7.00
N ALA A 267 2.29 -20.99 8.03
CA ALA A 267 3.36 -20.98 9.01
C ALA A 267 3.31 -22.18 9.98
N GLY A 268 2.23 -22.97 9.96
CA GLY A 268 2.03 -24.13 10.84
C GLY A 268 1.47 -23.78 12.22
N LEU A 269 0.83 -22.60 12.36
CA LEU A 269 0.17 -22.19 13.59
C LEU A 269 -1.30 -22.59 13.58
N ASP A 270 -1.69 -23.45 14.53
CA ASP A 270 -3.09 -23.81 14.75
C ASP A 270 -3.75 -22.80 15.69
N TYR A 271 -4.65 -21.96 15.16
CA TYR A 271 -5.36 -20.95 15.92
C TYR A 271 -6.80 -21.38 16.26
N VAL A 272 -7.19 -21.25 17.53
CA VAL A 272 -8.53 -21.67 18.00
C VAL A 272 -9.57 -20.57 17.78
N HIS A 273 -9.13 -19.32 17.76
CA HIS A 273 -10.00 -18.17 17.57
C HIS A 273 -9.21 -16.99 17.00
N HIS A 274 -9.87 -16.19 16.16
CA HIS A 274 -9.31 -14.98 15.58
C HIS A 274 -10.20 -13.77 15.87
N PHE A 275 -9.68 -12.85 16.69
CA PHE A 275 -10.28 -11.54 16.92
C PHE A 275 -9.89 -10.57 15.80
N ARG A 276 -10.85 -10.27 14.93
CA ARG A 276 -10.70 -9.30 13.82
C ARG A 276 -11.09 -7.89 14.28
N HIS A 277 -10.18 -6.95 14.15
CA HIS A 277 -10.36 -5.52 14.42
C HIS A 277 -10.27 -4.69 13.14
N ASP A 278 -10.71 -3.44 13.21
CA ASP A 278 -10.57 -2.48 12.11
C ASP A 278 -9.09 -2.16 11.83
N ASP A 279 -8.81 -1.74 10.61
CA ASP A 279 -7.46 -1.33 10.19
C ASP A 279 -6.98 -0.12 10.99
N HIS A 280 -5.79 -0.24 11.60
CA HIS A 280 -5.24 0.75 12.55
C HIS A 280 -6.06 0.94 13.85
N ALA A 281 -6.59 -0.15 14.40
CA ALA A 281 -7.27 -0.20 15.70
C ALA A 281 -6.31 -0.23 16.91
#